data_AF-A0AA37RWB8-F1
#
_entry.id   AF-A0AA37RWB8-F1
#
_cell.length_a   1.000
_cell.length_b   1.000
_cell.length_c   1.000
_cell.angle_alpha   90.00
_cell.angle_beta   90.00
_cell.angle_gamma   90.00
#
_symmetry.space_group_name_H-M   'P 1'
#
loop_
_entity.id
_entity.type
_entity.pdbx_description
1 polymer ?
#
loop_
_entity_poly.entity_id
_entity_poly.type
_entity_poly.pdbx_seq_one_letter_code
_entity_poly.pdbx_strand_id
1 'polypeptide(L)'
;MSLKRKTVLATMLSAVFALGACSDGKDGAQGPQGPQGPEAPKPPLVISSAQAQVLEWSYGDGTVNVTFALQNQDGENIETLDRVQLMSTVTDENGMLANTIDVTYQVGSDTSVGTLEHTGDGVYSLVMPQEGVSADSTGIGYVRPGWKSANDGIPRTKRIMFNESDNLAKVQTTDDAKCVACHGEFDAASGNSTWGWHQHHHGLDNDQNVVVVEACSVCHTDVQKENGGWANNTLAMFGHGKKFDADNGMAYSGHSALWSNYSMDMKRCSTCHMDDVVFTATINGCATCHTSLQDPDNGLAVDHSGFTDANCTACHNADGGFYYDHSNSSS
;
A
#
# COMPACT_ATOMS: atom_id res chain seq x y z
N MET A 1 -7.93 -27.68 19.77
CA MET A 1 -6.68 -28.45 19.95
C MET A 1 -5.52 -27.52 19.62
N SER A 2 -4.69 -27.20 20.62
CA SER A 2 -3.62 -26.21 20.56
C SER A 2 -2.29 -26.84 20.13
N LEU A 3 -1.57 -26.22 19.19
CA LEU A 3 -0.11 -26.34 18.97
C LEU A 3 0.29 -25.33 17.88
N LYS A 4 1.34 -24.51 17.94
CA LYS A 4 2.21 -23.95 19.00
C LYS A 4 3.06 -22.91 18.23
N ARG A 5 3.17 -21.69 18.75
CA ARG A 5 4.11 -20.65 18.30
C ARG A 5 5.53 -21.22 18.25
N LYS A 6 6.28 -20.94 17.18
CA LYS A 6 7.74 -21.12 17.14
C LYS A 6 8.41 -19.77 17.02
N THR A 7 8.84 -19.30 18.18
CA THR A 7 9.86 -18.27 18.40
C THR A 7 11.15 -18.68 17.69
N VAL A 8 11.76 -17.80 16.88
CA VAL A 8 13.17 -17.91 16.52
C VAL A 8 13.90 -16.76 17.19
N LEU A 9 14.70 -17.15 18.17
CA LEU A 9 15.53 -16.33 19.03
C LEU A 9 16.85 -16.04 18.31
N ALA A 10 17.28 -14.78 18.30
CA ALA A 10 18.63 -14.38 17.95
C ALA A 10 19.65 -15.02 18.92
N THR A 11 20.83 -15.39 18.43
CA THR A 11 22.00 -15.64 19.28
C THR A 11 23.29 -15.25 18.53
N MET A 12 24.00 -14.28 19.11
CA MET A 12 25.36 -13.88 18.76
C MET A 12 26.42 -14.86 19.31
N LEU A 13 27.68 -14.62 18.88
CA LEU A 13 28.98 -14.95 19.49
C LEU A 13 29.72 -16.24 19.03
N SER A 14 30.71 -15.98 18.17
CA SER A 14 32.14 -16.30 18.34
C SER A 14 32.61 -17.74 18.60
N ALA A 15 33.42 -18.26 17.67
CA ALA A 15 34.44 -19.26 17.99
C ALA A 15 35.69 -19.06 17.11
N VAL A 16 36.74 -18.51 17.72
CA VAL A 16 38.13 -18.58 17.25
C VAL A 16 38.65 -19.98 17.57
N PHE A 17 39.20 -20.69 16.58
CA PHE A 17 40.08 -21.82 16.82
C PHE A 17 41.37 -21.66 16.02
N ALA A 18 42.45 -21.36 16.74
CA ALA A 18 43.81 -21.61 16.32
C ALA A 18 44.27 -22.96 16.90
N LEU A 19 44.83 -23.82 16.05
CA LEU A 19 45.70 -24.95 16.39
C LEU A 19 46.93 -24.75 15.48
N GLY A 20 48.11 -24.37 16.02
CA GLY A 20 49.09 -25.27 16.62
C GLY A 20 50.02 -25.83 15.51
N ALA A 21 51.04 -25.08 15.06
CA ALA A 21 52.44 -25.05 15.53
C ALA A 21 53.26 -26.33 15.24
N CYS A 22 54.27 -26.18 14.37
CA CYS A 22 55.59 -26.81 14.49
C CYS A 22 56.65 -25.74 14.18
N SER A 23 57.45 -25.35 15.16
CA SER A 23 58.63 -24.48 15.00
C SER A 23 59.71 -24.95 15.97
N ASP A 24 60.90 -25.23 15.45
CA ASP A 24 62.13 -25.53 16.18
C ASP A 24 63.26 -24.57 15.78
N GLY A 25 63.03 -23.27 15.87
CA GLY A 25 64.07 -22.30 15.53
C GLY A 25 63.91 -21.02 16.31
N LYS A 26 64.73 -20.86 17.34
CA LYS A 26 64.85 -19.68 18.21
C LYS A 26 64.91 -18.36 17.41
N ASP A 27 63.78 -17.69 17.27
CA ASP A 27 63.73 -16.27 16.93
C ASP A 27 63.58 -15.45 18.21
N GLY A 28 64.36 -14.37 18.29
CA GLY A 28 64.38 -13.46 19.44
C GLY A 28 62.99 -12.90 19.73
N ALA A 29 62.75 -12.53 20.99
CA ALA A 29 61.47 -11.96 21.42
C ALA A 29 61.01 -10.88 20.44
N GLN A 30 59.84 -11.07 19.83
CA GLN A 30 59.19 -10.05 19.01
C GLN A 30 59.10 -8.76 19.83
N GLY A 31 59.65 -7.67 19.29
CA GLY A 31 59.45 -6.35 19.86
C GLY A 31 57.96 -6.06 20.01
N PRO A 32 57.56 -5.19 20.95
CA PRO A 32 56.16 -4.86 21.17
C PRO A 32 55.51 -4.49 19.83
N GLN A 33 54.38 -5.13 19.54
CA GLN A 33 53.57 -4.85 18.37
C GLN A 33 53.28 -3.35 18.37
N GLY A 34 53.76 -2.65 17.34
CA GLY A 34 53.53 -1.20 17.22
C GLY A 34 52.03 -0.90 17.31
N PRO A 35 51.64 0.30 17.77
CA PRO A 35 50.23 0.69 17.80
C PRO A 35 49.59 0.38 16.46
N GLN A 36 48.44 -0.28 16.49
CA GLN A 36 47.64 -0.60 15.32
C GLN A 36 47.50 0.69 14.51
N GLY A 37 48.01 0.67 13.27
CA GLY A 37 47.94 1.84 12.40
C GLY A 37 46.49 2.28 12.22
N PRO A 38 46.23 3.55 11.87
CA PRO A 38 44.88 4.02 11.60
C PRO A 38 44.19 3.05 10.65
N GLU A 39 42.96 2.64 10.99
CA GLU A 39 42.14 1.79 10.13
C GLU A 39 42.12 2.39 8.72
N ALA A 40 42.35 1.54 7.73
CA ALA A 40 42.25 1.96 6.35
C ALA A 40 40.84 2.54 6.11
N PRO A 41 40.71 3.66 5.36
CA PRO A 41 39.40 4.24 5.08
C PRO A 41 38.47 3.17 4.53
N LYS A 42 37.27 3.04 5.10
CA LYS A 42 36.25 2.14 4.56
C LYS A 42 36.05 2.50 3.07
N PRO A 43 36.02 1.51 2.16
CA PRO A 43 35.70 1.77 0.76
C PRO A 43 34.40 2.56 0.64
N PRO A 44 34.25 3.42 -0.39
CA PRO A 44 32.99 4.11 -0.63
C PRO A 44 31.83 3.13 -0.71
N LEU A 45 30.72 3.45 -0.06
CA LEU A 45 29.50 2.66 -0.11
C LEU A 45 29.00 2.58 -1.56
N VAL A 46 28.84 1.36 -2.09
CA VAL A 46 28.27 1.14 -3.41
C VAL A 46 26.77 0.90 -3.25
N ILE A 47 25.95 1.70 -3.94
CA ILE A 47 24.48 1.57 -3.89
C ILE A 47 23.96 1.26 -5.30
N SER A 48 23.78 -0.03 -5.58
CA SER A 48 23.23 -0.52 -6.85
C SER A 48 21.71 -0.75 -6.78
N SER A 49 21.22 -1.10 -5.59
CA SER A 49 19.81 -1.12 -5.21
C SER A 49 19.66 -0.55 -3.80
N ALA A 50 18.42 -0.18 -3.46
CA ALA A 50 18.06 0.23 -2.12
C ALA A 50 16.73 -0.43 -1.74
N GLN A 51 16.65 -0.87 -0.49
CA GLN A 51 15.48 -1.42 0.14
C GLN A 51 15.07 -0.50 1.30
N ALA A 52 13.77 -0.26 1.42
CA ALA A 52 13.19 0.45 2.54
C ALA A 52 12.37 -0.51 3.40
N GLN A 53 12.28 -0.21 4.70
CA GLN A 53 11.40 -0.89 5.65
C GLN A 53 10.76 0.16 6.54
N VAL A 54 9.43 0.17 6.64
CA VAL A 54 8.71 1.06 7.55
C VAL A 54 8.85 0.51 8.98
N LEU A 55 9.32 1.34 9.91
CA LEU A 55 9.49 0.96 11.31
C LEU A 55 8.29 1.39 12.16
N GLU A 56 7.80 2.61 11.91
CA GLU A 56 6.69 3.21 12.64
C GLU A 56 5.97 4.18 11.70
N TRP A 57 4.67 4.34 11.90
CA TRP A 57 3.91 5.39 11.24
C TRP A 57 2.71 5.81 12.09
N SER A 58 2.26 7.04 11.90
CA SER A 58 1.07 7.58 12.55
C SER A 58 0.53 8.79 11.81
N TYR A 59 -0.76 9.07 12.01
CA TYR A 59 -1.30 10.41 11.74
C TYR A 59 -1.13 11.28 12.99
N GLY A 60 -0.84 12.56 12.77
CA GLY A 60 -0.88 13.61 13.79
C GLY A 60 -1.93 14.66 13.41
N ASP A 61 -2.02 15.75 14.17
CA ASP A 61 -2.89 16.86 13.82
C ASP A 61 -2.36 17.56 12.55
N GLY A 62 -2.98 17.27 11.41
CA GLY A 62 -2.60 17.82 10.12
C GLY A 62 -1.34 17.21 9.48
N THR A 63 -0.84 16.06 9.97
CA THR A 63 0.36 15.42 9.42
C THR A 63 0.25 13.91 9.31
N VAL A 64 1.07 13.34 8.44
CA VAL A 64 1.40 11.91 8.39
C VAL A 64 2.89 11.76 8.67
N ASN A 65 3.21 10.90 9.61
CA ASN A 65 4.56 10.66 10.12
C ASN A 65 4.95 9.23 9.78
N VAL A 66 6.11 9.03 9.15
CA VAL A 66 6.63 7.71 8.80
C VAL A 66 8.11 7.63 9.14
N THR A 67 8.47 6.68 9.99
CA THR A 67 9.85 6.30 10.26
C THR A 67 10.19 5.07 9.43
N PHE A 68 11.30 5.10 8.71
CA PHE A 68 11.74 3.99 7.87
C PHE A 68 13.26 3.81 7.88
N ALA A 69 13.72 2.58 7.70
CA ALA A 69 15.13 2.24 7.51
C ALA A 69 15.46 2.07 6.03
N LEU A 70 16.72 2.33 5.65
CA LEU A 70 17.26 2.11 4.31
C LEU A 70 18.53 1.27 4.32
N GLN A 71 18.56 0.26 3.45
CA GLN A 71 19.73 -0.60 3.24
C GLN A 71 20.04 -0.78 1.75
N ASN A 72 21.31 -0.98 1.42
CA ASN A 72 21.75 -1.31 0.06
C ASN A 72 21.62 -2.81 -0.24
N GLN A 73 22.09 -3.25 -1.43
CA GLN A 73 22.09 -4.66 -1.84
C GLN A 73 22.84 -5.62 -0.89
N ASP A 74 23.77 -5.11 -0.09
CA ASP A 74 24.63 -5.88 0.80
C ASP A 74 24.14 -5.84 2.26
N GLY A 75 22.99 -5.21 2.53
CA GLY A 75 22.46 -5.03 3.87
C GLY A 75 23.16 -3.93 4.69
N GLU A 76 23.97 -3.08 4.04
CA GLU A 76 24.60 -1.94 4.69
C GLU A 76 23.64 -0.75 4.74
N ASN A 77 23.59 -0.07 5.89
CA ASN A 77 22.75 1.10 6.11
C ASN A 77 23.13 2.25 5.16
N ILE A 78 22.10 2.90 4.60
CA ILE A 78 22.26 4.05 3.72
C ILE A 78 22.08 5.33 4.54
N GLU A 79 23.18 6.01 4.84
CA GLU A 79 23.26 7.17 5.75
C GLU A 79 23.03 8.54 5.05
N THR A 80 22.73 8.54 3.76
CA THR A 80 22.40 9.75 2.99
C THR A 80 21.06 9.55 2.31
N LEU A 81 20.21 10.57 2.19
CA LEU A 81 18.97 10.46 1.41
C LEU A 81 18.47 11.85 1.02
N ASP A 82 18.44 12.11 -0.29
CA ASP A 82 18.08 13.46 -0.77
C ASP A 82 16.60 13.63 -1.06
N ARG A 83 15.87 12.52 -1.30
CA ARG A 83 14.51 12.57 -1.83
C ARG A 83 13.67 11.39 -1.41
N VAL A 84 12.43 11.66 -1.01
CA VAL A 84 11.43 10.67 -0.62
C VAL A 84 10.07 11.09 -1.14
N GLN A 85 9.36 10.17 -1.81
CA GLN A 85 7.93 10.33 -2.08
C GLN A 85 7.14 9.66 -0.96
N LEU A 86 6.07 10.31 -0.52
CA LEU A 86 5.03 9.71 0.32
C LEU A 86 3.69 9.88 -0.40
N MET A 87 2.91 8.80 -0.42
CA MET A 87 1.51 8.87 -0.76
C MET A 87 0.71 8.32 0.41
N SER A 88 -0.31 9.05 0.84
CA SER A 88 -1.15 8.64 1.97
C SER A 88 -2.60 8.97 1.68
N THR A 89 -3.48 8.04 2.05
CA THR A 89 -4.92 8.13 1.86
C THR A 89 -5.61 7.80 3.16
N VAL A 90 -6.48 8.71 3.61
CA VAL A 90 -7.28 8.53 4.82
C VAL A 90 -8.74 8.26 4.49
N THR A 91 -9.43 7.66 5.45
CA THR A 91 -10.85 7.44 5.41
C THR A 91 -11.65 8.74 5.58
N ASP A 92 -12.82 8.79 4.98
CA ASP A 92 -13.84 9.76 5.32
C ASP A 92 -14.62 9.39 6.59
N GLU A 93 -15.67 10.15 6.89
CA GLU A 93 -16.58 9.93 8.03
C GLU A 93 -17.35 8.60 7.99
N ASN A 94 -17.43 7.95 6.82
CA ASN A 94 -18.07 6.65 6.62
C ASN A 94 -17.06 5.49 6.69
N GLY A 95 -15.78 5.77 6.94
CA GLY A 95 -14.72 4.77 6.97
C GLY A 95 -14.20 4.36 5.59
N MET A 96 -14.51 5.11 4.53
CA MET A 96 -14.11 4.79 3.15
C MET A 96 -12.89 5.59 2.74
N LEU A 97 -11.91 4.98 2.05
CA LEU A 97 -10.72 5.70 1.57
C LEU A 97 -11.13 6.80 0.58
N ALA A 98 -10.70 8.04 0.82
CA ALA A 98 -11.20 9.18 0.05
C ALA A 98 -10.17 10.29 -0.22
N ASN A 99 -9.38 10.64 0.80
CA ASN A 99 -8.53 11.84 0.77
C ASN A 99 -7.05 11.45 0.65
N THR A 100 -6.53 11.53 -0.58
CA THR A 100 -5.15 11.19 -0.92
C THR A 100 -4.27 12.43 -1.04
N ILE A 101 -3.07 12.35 -0.48
CA ILE A 101 -1.96 13.23 -0.82
C ILE A 101 -0.87 12.44 -1.56
N ASP A 102 -0.24 13.08 -2.55
CA ASP A 102 1.02 12.63 -3.16
C ASP A 102 2.02 13.76 -3.02
N VAL A 103 2.98 13.56 -2.13
CA VAL A 103 3.92 14.60 -1.73
C VAL A 103 5.34 14.06 -1.82
N THR A 104 6.26 14.95 -2.18
CA THR A 104 7.67 14.62 -2.31
C THR A 104 8.48 15.58 -1.46
N TYR A 105 9.27 15.04 -0.55
CA TYR A 105 10.31 15.78 0.13
C TYR A 105 11.61 15.66 -0.68
N GLN A 106 12.29 16.78 -0.87
CA GLN A 106 13.61 16.88 -1.47
C GLN A 106 14.50 17.86 -0.68
N VAL A 107 15.68 17.42 -0.27
CA VAL A 107 16.67 18.23 0.46
C VAL A 107 17.07 19.44 -0.38
N GLY A 108 17.07 20.62 0.25
CA GLY A 108 17.47 21.88 -0.39
C GLY A 108 16.48 22.43 -1.42
N SER A 109 15.28 21.86 -1.53
CA SER A 109 14.22 22.38 -2.41
C SER A 109 13.24 23.24 -1.62
N ASP A 110 13.06 24.49 -2.06
CA ASP A 110 12.10 25.45 -1.45
C ASP A 110 10.63 25.05 -1.65
N THR A 111 10.36 24.09 -2.56
CA THR A 111 9.01 23.55 -2.81
C THR A 111 8.69 22.30 -2.00
N SER A 112 9.68 21.75 -1.28
CA SER A 112 9.45 20.60 -0.40
C SER A 112 8.59 21.03 0.77
N VAL A 113 7.48 20.31 0.97
CA VAL A 113 6.68 20.43 2.19
C VAL A 113 7.09 19.32 3.15
N GLY A 114 7.00 19.59 4.46
CA GLY A 114 7.38 18.63 5.50
C GLY A 114 8.86 18.64 5.88
N THR A 115 9.29 17.62 6.61
CA THR A 115 10.66 17.46 7.12
C THR A 115 11.13 16.03 6.99
N LEU A 116 12.42 15.85 6.72
CA LEU A 116 13.11 14.57 6.76
C LEU A 116 14.31 14.68 7.70
N GLU A 117 14.28 13.93 8.80
CA GLU A 117 15.37 13.85 9.77
C GLU A 117 16.07 12.49 9.65
N HIS A 118 17.40 12.50 9.63
CA HIS A 118 18.21 11.29 9.67
C HIS A 118 18.67 11.05 11.11
N THR A 119 18.28 9.93 11.71
CA THR A 119 18.56 9.62 13.13
C THR A 119 19.76 8.69 13.32
N GLY A 120 20.46 8.33 12.24
CA GLY A 120 21.56 7.36 12.22
C GLY A 120 21.09 5.94 11.93
N ASP A 121 22.05 5.06 11.65
CA ASP A 121 21.83 3.65 11.31
C ASP A 121 20.90 3.46 10.09
N GLY A 122 20.96 4.39 9.14
CA GLY A 122 20.09 4.40 7.96
C GLY A 122 18.61 4.61 8.26
N VAL A 123 18.26 5.11 9.46
CA VAL A 123 16.89 5.39 9.86
C VAL A 123 16.53 6.84 9.62
N TYR A 124 15.37 7.06 9.01
CA TYR A 124 14.83 8.36 8.66
C TYR A 124 13.44 8.56 9.25
N SER A 125 13.16 9.76 9.74
CA SER A 125 11.83 10.21 10.15
C SER A 125 11.31 11.25 9.18
N LEU A 126 10.24 10.89 8.46
CA LEU A 126 9.55 11.76 7.52
C LEU A 126 8.25 12.26 8.14
N VAL A 127 8.05 13.58 8.12
CA VAL A 127 6.80 14.23 8.54
C VAL A 127 6.28 15.06 7.38
N MET A 128 5.09 14.73 6.87
CA MET A 128 4.47 15.43 5.76
C MET A 128 3.12 16.03 6.17
N PRO A 129 2.75 17.22 5.68
CA PRO A 129 1.44 17.79 5.95
C PRO A 129 0.34 17.02 5.22
N GLN A 130 -0.78 16.80 5.90
CA GLN A 130 -2.01 16.27 5.35
C GLN A 130 -3.20 16.95 6.03
N GLU A 131 -3.91 17.82 5.32
CA GLU A 131 -5.01 18.59 5.92
C GLU A 131 -6.17 17.68 6.34
N GLY A 132 -6.78 18.00 7.49
CA GLY A 132 -7.97 17.31 7.98
C GLY A 132 -7.73 15.96 8.67
N VAL A 133 -6.47 15.56 8.90
CA VAL A 133 -6.14 14.34 9.65
C VAL A 133 -5.83 14.65 11.11
N SER A 134 -6.02 13.64 11.96
CA SER A 134 -5.74 13.66 13.40
C SER A 134 -5.13 12.34 13.84
N ALA A 135 -4.73 12.24 15.11
CA ALA A 135 -4.18 10.99 15.66
C ALA A 135 -5.13 9.78 15.59
N ASP A 136 -6.45 10.02 15.52
CA ASP A 136 -7.46 8.97 15.41
C ASP A 136 -7.81 8.60 13.95
N SER A 137 -7.23 9.30 12.97
CA SER A 137 -7.47 9.02 11.56
C SER A 137 -6.98 7.62 11.19
N THR A 138 -7.73 6.96 10.30
CA THR A 138 -7.36 5.67 9.73
C THR A 138 -7.07 5.85 8.25
N GLY A 139 -6.09 5.10 7.74
CA GLY A 139 -5.68 5.23 6.35
C GLY A 139 -4.60 4.23 5.98
N ILE A 140 -4.17 4.34 4.72
CA ILE A 140 -3.10 3.54 4.12
C ILE A 140 -2.16 4.46 3.35
N GLY A 141 -0.94 4.00 3.11
CA GLY A 141 -0.04 4.72 2.25
C GLY A 141 1.22 3.95 1.94
N TYR A 142 2.15 4.62 1.27
CA TYR A 142 3.48 4.11 1.05
C TYR A 142 4.52 5.22 1.12
N VAL A 143 5.74 4.83 1.45
CA VAL A 143 6.94 5.62 1.18
C VAL A 143 7.73 5.04 0.03
N ARG A 144 8.39 5.91 -0.73
CA ARG A 144 9.28 5.52 -1.82
C ARG A 144 10.54 6.39 -1.81
N PRO A 145 11.52 6.04 -0.98
CA PRO A 145 12.81 6.72 -0.93
C PRO A 145 13.61 6.61 -2.22
N GLY A 146 14.52 7.57 -2.40
CA GLY A 146 15.48 7.59 -3.49
C GLY A 146 14.89 8.15 -4.80
N TRP A 147 15.76 8.78 -5.56
CA TRP A 147 15.47 9.21 -6.92
C TRP A 147 16.81 9.36 -7.63
N LYS A 148 17.28 8.29 -8.28
CA LYS A 148 18.59 8.31 -8.93
C LYS A 148 18.66 9.48 -9.92
N SER A 149 19.47 10.48 -9.58
CA SER A 149 19.87 11.53 -10.52
C SER A 149 20.99 11.01 -11.42
N ALA A 150 21.30 11.71 -12.51
CA ALA A 150 22.31 11.28 -13.47
C ALA A 150 23.73 11.15 -12.90
N ASN A 151 24.05 11.80 -11.77
CA ASN A 151 25.45 11.96 -11.32
C ASN A 151 25.78 11.46 -9.91
N ASP A 152 24.78 11.27 -9.04
CA ASP A 152 24.92 10.55 -7.77
C ASP A 152 23.52 10.38 -7.18
N GLY A 153 23.33 9.39 -6.32
CA GLY A 153 22.11 9.25 -5.54
C GLY A 153 21.49 7.87 -5.56
N ILE A 154 20.62 7.67 -4.57
CA ILE A 154 20.05 6.37 -4.25
C ILE A 154 19.05 5.95 -5.33
N PRO A 155 19.18 4.72 -5.87
CA PRO A 155 18.16 4.10 -6.70
C PRO A 155 16.80 4.22 -6.02
N ARG A 156 15.80 4.66 -6.78
CA ARG A 156 14.44 4.77 -6.26
C ARG A 156 13.97 3.38 -5.83
N THR A 157 13.59 3.25 -4.57
CA THR A 157 13.11 1.99 -4.02
C THR A 157 11.79 1.57 -4.67
N LYS A 158 11.34 0.35 -4.38
CA LYS A 158 9.93 -0.02 -4.47
C LYS A 158 9.10 0.77 -3.45
N ARG A 159 7.78 0.82 -3.67
CA ARG A 159 6.85 1.41 -2.70
C ARG A 159 6.79 0.46 -1.52
N ILE A 160 7.05 0.96 -0.32
CA ILE A 160 6.89 0.18 0.90
C ILE A 160 5.65 0.68 1.61
N MET A 161 4.69 -0.21 1.81
CA MET A 161 3.39 0.10 2.36
C MET A 161 3.51 0.37 3.87
N PHE A 162 2.70 1.31 4.35
CA PHE A 162 2.39 1.47 5.76
C PHE A 162 0.87 1.38 5.91
N ASN A 163 0.39 0.22 6.33
CA ASN A 163 -1.05 -0.10 6.36
C ASN A 163 -1.41 -1.07 7.49
N GLU A 164 -0.46 -1.84 8.03
CA GLU A 164 -0.70 -2.93 9.00
C GLU A 164 -1.07 -2.45 10.42
N SER A 165 -2.23 -1.82 10.57
CA SER A 165 -2.85 -1.61 11.88
C SER A 165 -4.16 -2.39 11.98
N ASP A 166 -4.62 -2.72 13.19
CA ASP A 166 -5.93 -3.36 13.42
C ASP A 166 -7.10 -2.53 12.83
N ASN A 167 -6.89 -1.23 12.58
CA ASN A 167 -7.85 -0.36 11.91
C ASN A 167 -7.94 -0.61 10.39
N LEU A 168 -6.98 -1.31 9.78
CA LEU A 168 -7.01 -1.68 8.36
C LEU A 168 -8.17 -2.62 8.02
N ALA A 169 -8.51 -3.52 8.95
CA ALA A 169 -9.67 -4.42 8.80
C ALA A 169 -11.00 -3.67 8.63
N LYS A 170 -11.05 -2.36 8.96
CA LYS A 170 -12.24 -1.52 8.79
C LYS A 170 -12.38 -0.95 7.38
N VAL A 171 -11.32 -0.94 6.58
CA VAL A 171 -11.29 -0.24 5.27
C VAL A 171 -11.07 -1.19 4.09
N GLN A 172 -10.51 -2.37 4.35
CA GLN A 172 -10.22 -3.35 3.31
C GLN A 172 -11.41 -4.29 3.11
N THR A 173 -11.93 -4.33 1.87
CA THR A 173 -13.04 -5.22 1.48
C THR A 173 -12.60 -6.35 0.56
N THR A 174 -11.43 -6.22 -0.07
CA THR A 174 -10.87 -7.17 -1.02
C THR A 174 -9.42 -7.45 -0.64
N ASP A 175 -8.99 -8.71 -0.76
CA ASP A 175 -7.59 -9.11 -0.60
C ASP A 175 -6.95 -9.44 -1.96
N ASP A 176 -5.62 -9.52 -1.96
CA ASP A 176 -4.85 -9.87 -3.15
C ASP A 176 -5.19 -11.27 -3.68
N ALA A 177 -5.53 -12.22 -2.81
CA ALA A 177 -5.82 -13.60 -3.19
C ALA A 177 -7.05 -13.71 -4.11
N LYS A 178 -8.09 -12.90 -3.85
CA LYS A 178 -9.28 -12.80 -4.72
C LYS A 178 -8.91 -12.34 -6.13
N CYS A 179 -7.96 -11.42 -6.24
CA CYS A 179 -7.51 -10.88 -7.51
C CYS A 179 -6.57 -11.86 -8.26
N VAL A 180 -5.60 -12.43 -7.54
CA VAL A 180 -4.63 -13.41 -8.05
C VAL A 180 -5.32 -14.67 -8.58
N ALA A 181 -6.46 -15.08 -8.02
CA ALA A 181 -7.22 -16.24 -8.48
C ALA A 181 -7.56 -16.22 -9.97
N CYS A 182 -7.73 -15.03 -10.57
CA CYS A 182 -8.00 -14.87 -12.00
C CYS A 182 -6.84 -14.21 -12.75
N HIS A 183 -6.13 -13.26 -12.15
CA HIS A 183 -5.07 -12.51 -12.83
C HIS A 183 -3.68 -13.18 -12.75
N GLY A 184 -3.52 -14.14 -11.85
CA GLY A 184 -2.25 -14.80 -11.56
C GLY A 184 -1.34 -13.94 -10.68
N GLU A 185 -0.24 -14.53 -10.21
CA GLU A 185 0.73 -13.86 -9.35
C GLU A 185 1.38 -12.63 -10.00
N PHE A 186 1.81 -11.69 -9.17
CA PHE A 186 2.65 -10.58 -9.56
C PHE A 186 4.13 -10.93 -9.40
N ASP A 187 4.92 -10.77 -10.46
CA ASP A 187 6.37 -10.72 -10.34
C ASP A 187 6.81 -9.27 -10.08
N ALA A 188 7.46 -9.05 -8.94
CA ALA A 188 8.01 -7.75 -8.56
C ALA A 188 8.98 -7.18 -9.60
N ALA A 189 9.68 -8.03 -10.36
CA ALA A 189 10.68 -7.61 -11.34
C ALA A 189 10.08 -7.13 -12.67
N SER A 190 8.97 -7.72 -13.12
CA SER A 190 8.48 -7.57 -14.50
C SER A 190 7.01 -7.11 -14.62
N GLY A 191 6.21 -7.28 -13.57
CA GLY A 191 4.75 -7.18 -13.66
C GLY A 191 4.14 -8.29 -14.53
N ASN A 192 2.82 -8.34 -14.62
CA ASN A 192 2.11 -9.33 -15.44
C ASN A 192 1.04 -8.61 -16.28
N SER A 193 1.08 -8.79 -17.60
CA SER A 193 0.19 -8.10 -18.55
C SER A 193 -1.29 -8.40 -18.33
N THR A 194 -1.63 -9.50 -17.67
CA THR A 194 -3.00 -9.84 -17.26
C THR A 194 -3.60 -8.84 -16.27
N TRP A 195 -2.77 -8.09 -15.53
CA TRP A 195 -3.21 -7.08 -14.57
C TRP A 195 -3.43 -5.69 -15.20
N GLY A 196 -3.02 -5.49 -16.45
CA GLY A 196 -3.32 -4.27 -17.20
C GLY A 196 -2.37 -3.09 -16.92
N TRP A 197 -2.93 -1.89 -16.81
CA TRP A 197 -2.19 -0.62 -16.83
C TRP A 197 -1.41 -0.39 -15.53
N HIS A 198 -0.22 0.18 -15.65
CA HIS A 198 0.64 0.53 -14.51
C HIS A 198 1.04 -0.64 -13.61
N GLN A 199 1.19 -1.87 -14.13
CA GLN A 199 1.61 -3.09 -13.39
C GLN A 199 2.87 -2.94 -12.50
N HIS A 200 3.72 -1.95 -12.74
CA HIS A 200 4.87 -1.62 -11.87
C HIS A 200 4.48 -0.78 -10.63
N HIS A 201 3.18 -0.59 -10.39
CA HIS A 201 2.63 0.19 -9.28
C HIS A 201 2.31 -0.62 -8.01
N HIS A 202 2.55 -1.93 -8.00
CA HIS A 202 2.49 -2.72 -6.77
C HIS A 202 3.40 -2.14 -5.66
N GLY A 203 2.98 -2.40 -4.43
CA GLY A 203 3.74 -2.15 -3.21
C GLY A 203 4.41 -3.42 -2.71
N LEU A 204 5.21 -3.24 -1.66
CA LEU A 204 5.74 -4.31 -0.85
C LEU A 204 5.39 -4.04 0.61
N ASP A 205 5.14 -5.09 1.39
CA ASP A 205 5.13 -4.99 2.85
C ASP A 205 6.56 -4.97 3.42
N ASN A 206 6.69 -4.95 4.75
CA ASN A 206 7.98 -4.97 5.43
C ASN A 206 8.76 -6.29 5.26
N ASP A 207 8.05 -7.39 5.01
CA ASP A 207 8.62 -8.71 4.73
C ASP A 207 8.96 -8.89 3.24
N GLN A 208 8.77 -7.85 2.43
CA GLN A 208 9.01 -7.81 0.98
C GLN A 208 8.05 -8.69 0.16
N ASN A 209 6.89 -9.05 0.72
CA ASN A 209 5.82 -9.66 -0.07
C ASN A 209 5.14 -8.59 -0.93
N VAL A 210 4.64 -9.02 -2.09
CA VAL A 210 3.90 -8.12 -2.98
C VAL A 210 2.55 -7.78 -2.36
N VAL A 211 2.21 -6.49 -2.41
CA VAL A 211 0.92 -5.94 -1.98
C VAL A 211 0.30 -5.21 -3.18
N VAL A 212 -0.89 -5.63 -3.60
CA VAL A 212 -1.53 -5.13 -4.84
C VAL A 212 -2.72 -4.24 -4.55
N VAL A 213 -3.75 -4.76 -3.89
CA VAL A 213 -5.03 -4.09 -3.68
C VAL A 213 -4.83 -2.80 -2.90
N GLU A 214 -4.05 -2.82 -1.83
CA GLU A 214 -3.77 -1.65 -1.01
C GLU A 214 -2.93 -0.65 -1.81
N ALA A 215 -1.94 -1.10 -2.57
CA ALA A 215 -1.14 -0.21 -3.41
C ALA A 215 -1.97 0.50 -4.49
N CYS A 216 -2.99 -0.19 -5.04
CA CYS A 216 -3.99 0.43 -5.90
C CYS A 216 -4.85 1.42 -5.12
N SER A 217 -5.35 1.02 -3.95
CA SER A 217 -6.29 1.79 -3.11
C SER A 217 -5.70 3.09 -2.56
N VAL A 218 -4.37 3.17 -2.43
CA VAL A 218 -3.70 4.45 -2.07
C VAL A 218 -3.98 5.52 -3.14
N CYS A 219 -4.04 5.18 -4.43
CA CYS A 219 -4.26 6.15 -5.51
C CYS A 219 -5.70 6.13 -6.05
N HIS A 220 -6.28 4.94 -6.14
CA HIS A 220 -7.63 4.67 -6.63
C HIS A 220 -8.54 4.46 -5.42
N THR A 221 -8.87 5.56 -4.74
CA THR A 221 -9.62 5.50 -3.48
C THR A 221 -11.03 4.93 -3.67
N ASP A 222 -11.71 4.62 -2.57
CA ASP A 222 -13.04 4.01 -2.61
C ASP A 222 -14.12 4.99 -3.07
N VAL A 223 -14.02 6.27 -2.69
CA VAL A 223 -15.13 7.25 -2.79
C VAL A 223 -14.68 8.64 -3.22
N GLN A 224 -13.63 8.76 -4.04
CA GLN A 224 -13.23 10.07 -4.58
C GLN A 224 -14.38 10.74 -5.36
N LYS A 225 -14.68 12.01 -5.04
CA LYS A 225 -15.61 12.86 -5.79
C LYS A 225 -14.85 13.79 -6.73
N GLU A 226 -15.36 13.95 -7.96
CA GLU A 226 -14.80 14.84 -8.98
C GLU A 226 -15.93 15.57 -9.73
N ASN A 227 -15.79 16.88 -9.95
CA ASN A 227 -16.72 17.71 -10.74
C ASN A 227 -18.21 17.59 -10.36
N GLY A 228 -18.52 17.38 -9.08
CA GLY A 228 -19.90 17.23 -8.59
C GLY A 228 -20.51 15.83 -8.74
N GLY A 229 -19.71 14.84 -9.17
CA GLY A 229 -20.06 13.41 -9.20
C GLY A 229 -18.95 12.53 -8.62
N TRP A 230 -19.04 11.22 -8.84
CA TRP A 230 -18.01 10.26 -8.43
C TRP A 230 -16.89 10.16 -9.47
N ALA A 231 -15.65 10.01 -9.00
CA ALA A 231 -14.50 9.89 -9.88
C ALA A 231 -14.49 8.55 -10.61
N ASN A 232 -14.21 8.57 -11.91
CA ASN A 232 -14.23 7.38 -12.79
C ASN A 232 -13.02 6.44 -12.60
N ASN A 233 -12.09 6.80 -11.71
CA ASN A 233 -10.87 6.10 -11.39
C ASN A 233 -10.85 5.58 -9.95
N THR A 234 -11.99 5.51 -9.26
CA THR A 234 -12.08 4.81 -7.96
C THR A 234 -11.92 3.30 -8.15
N LEU A 235 -11.49 2.59 -7.10
CA LEU A 235 -11.37 1.12 -7.16
C LEU A 235 -12.75 0.46 -7.37
N ALA A 236 -13.80 1.01 -6.75
CA ALA A 236 -15.18 0.59 -6.97
C ALA A 236 -15.61 0.71 -8.45
N MET A 237 -15.23 1.80 -9.14
CA MET A 237 -15.52 1.95 -10.58
C MET A 237 -14.73 0.95 -11.44
N PHE A 238 -13.53 0.55 -11.02
CA PHE A 238 -12.78 -0.50 -11.73
C PHE A 238 -13.37 -1.89 -11.50
N GLY A 239 -13.84 -2.19 -10.28
CA GLY A 239 -14.42 -3.48 -9.91
C GLY A 239 -15.88 -3.67 -10.34
N HIS A 240 -16.68 -2.61 -10.34
CA HIS A 240 -18.13 -2.67 -10.54
C HIS A 240 -18.63 -1.80 -11.71
N GLY A 241 -17.84 -0.82 -12.15
CA GLY A 241 -18.36 0.31 -12.90
C GLY A 241 -18.58 0.12 -14.40
N LYS A 242 -19.68 0.67 -14.91
CA LYS A 242 -19.78 1.10 -16.32
C LYS A 242 -19.20 2.52 -16.44
N LYS A 243 -18.35 2.79 -17.44
CA LYS A 243 -17.82 4.14 -17.71
C LYS A 243 -18.63 4.83 -18.81
N PHE A 244 -18.68 6.15 -18.78
CA PHE A 244 -19.19 6.94 -19.90
C PHE A 244 -18.32 6.69 -21.15
N ASP A 245 -18.96 6.34 -22.26
CA ASP A 245 -18.35 6.30 -23.58
C ASP A 245 -18.31 7.70 -24.21
N ALA A 246 -17.71 7.80 -25.40
CA ALA A 246 -17.54 9.05 -26.13
C ALA A 246 -18.86 9.74 -26.53
N ASP A 247 -19.98 9.00 -26.51
CA ASP A 247 -21.32 9.45 -26.89
C ASP A 247 -22.22 9.69 -25.66
N ASN A 248 -21.64 9.78 -24.46
CA ASN A 248 -22.36 9.82 -23.16
C ASN A 248 -23.24 8.56 -22.91
N GLY A 249 -23.03 7.47 -23.64
CA GLY A 249 -23.57 6.15 -23.34
C GLY A 249 -22.80 5.50 -22.19
N MET A 250 -23.45 4.64 -21.41
CA MET A 250 -22.77 3.88 -20.34
C MET A 250 -22.22 2.58 -20.94
N ALA A 251 -20.91 2.51 -21.16
CA ALA A 251 -20.22 1.31 -21.65
C ALA A 251 -19.61 0.49 -20.50
N TYR A 252 -19.65 -0.84 -20.62
CA TYR A 252 -18.94 -1.72 -19.70
C TYR A 252 -17.44 -1.45 -19.75
N SER A 253 -16.82 -1.31 -18.59
CA SER A 253 -15.39 -1.01 -18.45
C SER A 253 -14.83 -1.66 -17.18
N GLY A 254 -13.54 -1.94 -17.14
CA GLY A 254 -12.96 -2.68 -16.01
C GLY A 254 -13.62 -4.06 -15.86
N HIS A 255 -13.95 -4.44 -14.63
CA HIS A 255 -14.56 -5.73 -14.33
C HIS A 255 -16.05 -5.80 -14.65
N SER A 256 -16.75 -4.69 -14.91
CA SER A 256 -18.15 -4.76 -15.35
C SER A 256 -18.31 -5.43 -16.72
N ALA A 257 -17.27 -5.37 -17.56
CA ALA A 257 -17.22 -6.09 -18.83
C ALA A 257 -17.13 -7.61 -18.64
N LEU A 258 -16.73 -8.10 -17.46
CA LEU A 258 -16.69 -9.53 -17.19
C LEU A 258 -18.09 -10.16 -17.14
N TRP A 259 -19.10 -9.37 -16.78
CA TRP A 259 -20.48 -9.85 -16.73
C TRP A 259 -21.04 -10.12 -18.13
N SER A 260 -20.73 -9.25 -19.09
CA SER A 260 -21.15 -9.44 -20.49
C SER A 260 -20.27 -10.43 -21.25
N ASN A 261 -18.95 -10.42 -20.98
CA ASN A 261 -17.98 -11.14 -21.81
C ASN A 261 -17.63 -12.54 -21.27
N TYR A 262 -17.74 -12.76 -19.96
CA TYR A 262 -17.35 -14.01 -19.29
C TYR A 262 -18.50 -14.64 -18.50
N SER A 263 -19.74 -14.12 -18.62
CA SER A 263 -20.94 -14.64 -17.94
C SER A 263 -20.77 -14.78 -16.43
N MET A 264 -19.97 -13.92 -15.81
CA MET A 264 -19.83 -13.91 -14.35
C MET A 264 -21.13 -13.40 -13.70
N ASP A 265 -21.54 -14.05 -12.61
CA ASP A 265 -22.70 -13.61 -11.85
C ASP A 265 -22.39 -12.29 -11.14
N MET A 266 -23.01 -11.22 -11.62
CA MET A 266 -22.87 -9.85 -11.10
C MET A 266 -23.34 -9.72 -9.64
N LYS A 267 -24.12 -10.67 -9.13
CA LYS A 267 -24.59 -10.70 -7.74
C LYS A 267 -23.64 -11.43 -6.79
N ARG A 268 -22.61 -12.11 -7.31
CA ARG A 268 -21.70 -12.92 -6.49
C ARG A 268 -20.54 -12.08 -5.96
N CYS A 269 -20.82 -11.27 -4.94
CA CYS A 269 -19.87 -10.36 -4.29
C CYS A 269 -18.61 -11.08 -3.77
N SER A 270 -18.75 -12.30 -3.23
CA SER A 270 -17.63 -13.14 -2.74
C SER A 270 -16.53 -13.43 -3.76
N THR A 271 -16.78 -13.20 -5.04
CA THR A 271 -15.79 -13.35 -6.10
C THR A 271 -14.59 -12.42 -5.86
N CYS A 272 -14.87 -11.19 -5.43
CA CYS A 272 -13.85 -10.17 -5.18
C CYS A 272 -13.77 -9.80 -3.70
N HIS A 273 -14.89 -9.76 -3.00
CA HIS A 273 -14.92 -9.35 -1.60
C HIS A 273 -14.60 -10.50 -0.65
N MET A 274 -13.94 -10.18 0.47
CA MET A 274 -13.65 -11.10 1.56
C MET A 274 -14.96 -11.56 2.24
N ASP A 275 -14.92 -12.74 2.88
CA ASP A 275 -16.14 -13.42 3.33
C ASP A 275 -16.80 -12.76 4.56
N ASP A 276 -16.06 -11.93 5.29
CA ASP A 276 -16.48 -11.22 6.51
C ASP A 276 -16.72 -9.71 6.30
N VAL A 277 -16.78 -9.26 5.04
CA VAL A 277 -17.09 -7.87 4.72
C VAL A 277 -18.55 -7.57 5.05
N VAL A 278 -18.73 -6.60 5.94
CA VAL A 278 -20.03 -5.96 6.15
C VAL A 278 -20.15 -4.81 5.16
N PHE A 279 -20.95 -4.99 4.12
CA PHE A 279 -21.19 -3.93 3.15
C PHE A 279 -22.01 -2.80 3.77
N THR A 280 -21.45 -1.60 3.76
CA THR A 280 -22.23 -0.38 3.99
C THR A 280 -22.82 0.08 2.65
N ALA A 281 -24.12 0.34 2.62
CA ALA A 281 -24.78 0.84 1.43
C ALA A 281 -24.33 2.28 1.14
N THR A 282 -23.42 2.42 0.17
CA THR A 282 -22.95 3.71 -0.33
C THR A 282 -23.41 3.91 -1.77
N ILE A 283 -23.79 5.13 -2.12
CA ILE A 283 -24.17 5.50 -3.48
C ILE A 283 -23.04 5.17 -4.45
N ASN A 284 -21.77 5.36 -4.07
CA ASN A 284 -20.68 5.03 -4.96
C ASN A 284 -20.60 3.52 -5.26
N GLY A 285 -20.73 2.67 -4.24
CA GLY A 285 -20.75 1.22 -4.44
C GLY A 285 -21.97 0.73 -5.23
N CYS A 286 -23.14 1.35 -5.04
CA CYS A 286 -24.36 0.95 -5.73
C CYS A 286 -24.44 1.51 -7.16
N ALA A 287 -24.12 2.79 -7.37
CA ALA A 287 -24.31 3.49 -8.65
C ALA A 287 -23.38 2.99 -9.77
N THR A 288 -22.26 2.34 -9.42
CA THR A 288 -21.36 1.69 -10.38
C THR A 288 -22.07 0.60 -11.19
N CYS A 289 -22.99 -0.13 -10.56
CA CYS A 289 -23.87 -1.13 -11.20
C CYS A 289 -25.26 -0.56 -11.52
N HIS A 290 -25.84 0.22 -10.60
CA HIS A 290 -27.17 0.82 -10.69
C HIS A 290 -27.10 2.23 -11.29
N THR A 291 -26.70 2.30 -12.55
CA THR A 291 -26.25 3.54 -13.20
C THR A 291 -27.32 4.62 -13.37
N SER A 292 -28.60 4.26 -13.32
CA SER A 292 -29.72 5.22 -13.31
C SER A 292 -30.28 5.48 -11.92
N LEU A 293 -29.77 4.78 -10.88
CA LEU A 293 -30.33 4.77 -9.51
C LEU A 293 -31.85 4.53 -9.47
N GLN A 294 -32.39 3.92 -10.53
CA GLN A 294 -33.79 3.53 -10.63
C GLN A 294 -33.92 2.07 -10.28
N ASP A 295 -34.96 1.73 -9.52
CA ASP A 295 -35.25 0.36 -9.12
C ASP A 295 -35.66 -0.49 -10.35
N PRO A 296 -34.80 -1.43 -10.82
CA PRO A 296 -35.11 -2.23 -11.99
C PRO A 296 -36.20 -3.28 -11.70
N ASP A 297 -36.36 -3.69 -10.44
CA ASP A 297 -37.29 -4.74 -10.03
C ASP A 297 -38.72 -4.19 -9.85
N ASN A 298 -38.86 -2.89 -9.60
CA ASN A 298 -40.14 -2.19 -9.53
C ASN A 298 -40.47 -1.39 -10.80
N GLY A 299 -39.97 -1.84 -11.97
CA GLY A 299 -40.32 -1.24 -13.26
C GLY A 299 -39.86 0.22 -13.40
N LEU A 300 -38.72 0.57 -12.77
CA LEU A 300 -38.16 1.93 -12.73
C LEU A 300 -39.04 2.95 -11.99
N ALA A 301 -40.01 2.49 -11.18
CA ALA A 301 -40.98 3.38 -10.51
C ALA A 301 -40.38 4.21 -9.36
N VAL A 302 -39.21 3.82 -8.83
CA VAL A 302 -38.53 4.51 -7.74
C VAL A 302 -37.22 5.10 -8.26
N ASP A 303 -37.10 6.43 -8.23
CA ASP A 303 -35.92 7.20 -8.61
C ASP A 303 -35.15 7.64 -7.36
N HIS A 304 -33.92 7.12 -7.20
CA HIS A 304 -33.04 7.44 -6.07
C HIS A 304 -32.01 8.54 -6.40
N SER A 305 -32.15 9.26 -7.52
CA SER A 305 -31.19 10.31 -7.94
C SER A 305 -31.00 11.45 -6.92
N GLY A 306 -31.99 11.67 -6.04
CA GLY A 306 -31.92 12.66 -4.94
C GLY A 306 -31.48 12.10 -3.59
N PHE A 307 -31.11 10.82 -3.52
CA PHE A 307 -30.76 10.16 -2.26
C PHE A 307 -29.30 10.44 -1.89
N THR A 308 -29.00 10.33 -0.61
CA THR A 308 -27.64 10.41 -0.02
C THR A 308 -27.25 9.06 0.58
N ASP A 309 -25.97 8.86 0.89
CA ASP A 309 -25.49 7.64 1.57
C ASP A 309 -26.25 7.35 2.88
N ALA A 310 -26.68 8.41 3.59
CA ALA A 310 -27.52 8.30 4.77
C ALA A 310 -28.91 7.73 4.46
N ASN A 311 -29.51 8.08 3.32
CA ASN A 311 -30.78 7.50 2.88
C ASN A 311 -30.61 6.02 2.51
N CYS A 312 -29.51 5.68 1.83
CA CYS A 312 -29.19 4.31 1.46
C CYS A 312 -29.00 3.44 2.71
N THR A 313 -28.17 3.87 3.66
CA THR A 313 -27.89 3.11 4.90
C THR A 313 -29.14 2.96 5.78
N ALA A 314 -30.01 3.97 5.84
CA ALA A 314 -31.26 3.88 6.59
C ALA A 314 -32.23 2.82 6.04
N CYS A 315 -32.23 2.59 4.72
CA CYS A 315 -33.14 1.66 4.06
C CYS A 315 -32.51 0.30 3.72
N HIS A 316 -31.19 0.22 3.51
CA HIS A 316 -30.45 -0.98 3.09
C HIS A 316 -29.45 -1.41 4.16
N ASN A 317 -29.89 -1.50 5.41
CA ASN A 317 -29.12 -2.07 6.52
C ASN A 317 -29.40 -3.56 6.72
N ALA A 318 -28.46 -4.25 7.36
CA ALA A 318 -28.56 -5.67 7.68
C ALA A 318 -29.67 -6.00 8.72
N ASP A 319 -30.16 -5.01 9.47
CA ASP A 319 -31.03 -5.18 10.63
C ASP A 319 -32.55 -5.06 10.34
N GLY A 320 -32.96 -5.13 9.08
CA GLY A 320 -34.38 -5.21 8.69
C GLY A 320 -34.88 -4.18 7.67
N GLY A 321 -33.97 -3.51 6.97
CA GLY A 321 -34.29 -2.75 5.76
C GLY A 321 -34.56 -3.64 4.52
N PHE A 322 -34.69 -3.03 3.34
CA PHE A 322 -34.70 -3.70 2.02
C PHE A 322 -33.27 -4.20 1.69
N TYR A 323 -32.69 -5.03 2.54
CA TYR A 323 -31.42 -5.69 2.26
C TYR A 323 -31.69 -6.72 1.16
N TYR A 324 -31.35 -6.36 -0.08
CA TYR A 324 -31.19 -7.37 -1.12
C TYR A 324 -30.01 -8.22 -0.69
N ASP A 325 -30.31 -9.47 -0.31
CA ASP A 325 -29.29 -10.44 -0.04
C ASP A 325 -28.54 -10.67 -1.37
N HIS A 326 -27.36 -10.06 -1.48
CA HIS A 326 -26.41 -10.34 -2.56
C HIS A 326 -25.71 -11.68 -2.27
N SER A 327 -26.53 -12.68 -1.93
CA SER A 327 -26.14 -13.85 -1.17
C SER A 327 -24.96 -14.52 -1.84
N ASN A 328 -23.91 -14.78 -1.07
CA ASN A 328 -22.78 -15.60 -1.48
C ASN A 328 -23.17 -17.08 -1.69
N SER A 329 -24.46 -17.44 -1.57
CA SER A 329 -24.95 -18.78 -1.79
C SER A 329 -25.31 -19.03 -3.24
N SER A 330 -24.70 -20.07 -3.80
CA SER A 330 -25.15 -20.73 -5.01
C SER A 330 -26.59 -21.24 -4.84
N SER A 331 -27.56 -20.55 -5.43
CA SER A 331 -28.83 -21.13 -5.84
C SER A 331 -29.05 -20.88 -7.31
#